data_AF-A0A7S1K8R9-F1
#
_entry.id   AF-A0A7S1K8R9-F1
#
_cell.length_a   1.000
_cell.length_b   1.000
_cell.length_c   1.000
_cell.angle_alpha   90.00
_cell.angle_beta   90.00
_cell.angle_gamma   90.00
#
_symmetry.space_group_name_H-M   'P 1'
#
loop_
_entity.id
_entity.type
_entity.pdbx_description
1 polymer ?
#
loop_
_entity_poly.entity_id
_entity_poly.type
_entity_poly.pdbx_seq_one_letter_code
_entity_poly.pdbx_strand_id
1 'polypeptide(L)'
;VRNAFGFVPPPNTPSPRPAIIDHLQPFPTARQLQVLSSVGGATARLLAEKMPKKVESLWFDSALSADERRNVLEALGTEGEMETVTVARPFRWQGSSFHWYAVSLTDGAFDGWSSNSYPSIYNLEILVKVPDELEPSAAVERIRSGISSIVDGVRGLRSLTLVVRGSDATRAAVRQLLPIGTEVGSNFTIEKGEIYRTSTVRLTATRRS
;
A
#
# COMPACT_ATOMS: atom_id res chain seq x y z
N VAL A 1 -2.67 15.19 2.33
CA VAL A 1 -1.55 15.60 3.20
C VAL A 1 -0.24 15.46 2.43
N ARG A 2 0.56 16.52 2.30
CA ARG A 2 1.81 16.52 1.52
C ARG A 2 2.79 17.51 2.13
N ASN A 3 4.10 17.21 2.09
CA ASN A 3 5.14 18.17 2.44
C ASN A 3 5.11 19.38 1.48
N ALA A 4 5.43 20.56 2.01
CA ALA A 4 5.75 21.71 1.18
C ALA A 4 6.92 21.38 0.24
N PHE A 5 7.02 22.09 -0.90
CA PHE A 5 8.11 21.89 -1.83
C PHE A 5 9.46 22.19 -1.15
N GLY A 6 10.46 21.31 -1.34
CA GLY A 6 11.77 21.41 -0.71
C GLY A 6 11.80 21.03 0.78
N PHE A 7 10.65 20.77 1.42
CA PHE A 7 10.61 20.36 2.81
C PHE A 7 10.80 18.85 2.95
N VAL A 8 11.91 18.48 3.58
CA VAL A 8 12.22 17.11 4.01
C VAL A 8 12.32 17.12 5.54
N PRO A 9 11.34 16.56 6.25
CA PRO A 9 11.41 16.50 7.71
C PRO A 9 12.61 15.63 8.13
N PRO A 10 13.31 15.97 9.22
CA PRO A 10 14.34 15.10 9.80
C PRO A 10 13.80 13.68 10.08
N PRO A 11 14.67 12.67 10.11
CA PRO A 11 14.29 11.33 10.54
C PRO A 11 13.61 11.37 11.91
N ASN A 12 12.61 10.50 12.13
CA ASN A 12 11.85 10.40 13.39
C ASN A 12 11.08 11.67 13.79
N THR A 13 10.88 12.62 12.87
CA THR A 13 10.01 13.78 13.14
C THR A 13 8.59 13.28 13.43
N PRO A 14 7.97 13.68 14.56
CA PRO A 14 6.62 13.25 14.87
C PRO A 14 5.60 13.85 13.89
N SER A 15 4.56 13.08 13.56
CA SER A 15 3.43 13.56 12.78
C SER A 15 2.70 14.72 13.50
N PRO A 16 2.52 15.90 12.87
CA PRO A 16 1.83 17.01 13.50
C PRO A 16 0.32 16.74 13.59
N ARG A 17 -0.30 17.31 14.63
CA ARG A 17 -1.75 17.29 14.87
C ARG A 17 -2.30 18.71 14.78
N PRO A 18 -2.65 19.19 13.59
CA PRO A 18 -3.11 20.56 13.44
C PRO A 18 -4.53 20.71 13.96
N ALA A 19 -4.71 21.54 14.99
CA ALA A 19 -6.01 21.80 15.63
C ALA A 19 -7.09 22.34 14.66
N ILE A 20 -6.67 22.93 13.53
CA ILE A 20 -7.61 23.42 12.51
C ILE A 20 -8.51 22.31 11.94
N ILE A 21 -8.06 21.04 11.95
CA ILE A 21 -8.86 19.93 11.43
C ILE A 21 -10.13 19.70 12.26
N ASP A 22 -10.08 19.95 13.57
CA ASP A 22 -11.23 19.77 14.46
C ASP A 22 -12.40 20.68 14.07
N HIS A 23 -12.08 21.85 13.48
CA HIS A 23 -13.05 22.83 13.00
C HIS A 23 -13.57 22.56 11.59
N LEU A 24 -13.01 21.57 10.88
CA LEU A 24 -13.47 21.23 9.53
C LEU A 24 -14.78 20.44 9.59
N GLN A 25 -15.71 20.81 8.71
CA GLN A 25 -16.93 20.04 8.46
C GLN A 25 -16.59 18.72 7.77
N PRO A 26 -17.45 17.69 7.88
CA PRO A 26 -17.32 16.47 7.08
C PRO A 26 -17.22 16.77 5.58
N PHE A 27 -16.59 15.88 4.83
CA PHE A 27 -16.39 16.00 3.38
C PHE A 27 -17.31 15.06 2.61
N PRO A 28 -18.62 15.34 2.50
CA PRO A 28 -19.60 14.36 2.01
C PRO A 28 -19.37 13.86 0.58
N THR A 29 -18.63 14.63 -0.23
CA THR A 29 -18.34 14.31 -1.63
C THR A 29 -16.88 13.92 -1.88
N ALA A 30 -16.03 13.92 -0.84
CA ALA A 30 -14.63 13.57 -1.00
C ALA A 30 -14.48 12.09 -1.33
N ARG A 31 -13.88 11.81 -2.49
CA ARG A 31 -13.68 10.45 -2.99
C ARG A 31 -12.27 9.93 -2.73
N GLN A 32 -11.34 10.81 -2.36
CA GLN A 32 -9.92 10.47 -2.28
C GLN A 32 -9.25 11.06 -1.05
N LEU A 33 -8.40 10.26 -0.42
CA LEU A 33 -7.45 10.72 0.60
C LEU A 33 -6.04 10.33 0.19
N GLN A 34 -5.15 11.31 0.09
CA GLN A 34 -3.74 11.09 -0.29
C GLN A 34 -2.82 11.53 0.85
N VAL A 35 -1.98 10.62 1.33
CA VAL A 35 -1.00 10.82 2.39
C VAL A 35 0.39 10.73 1.78
N LEU A 36 0.89 11.85 1.28
CA LEU A 36 2.10 11.98 0.49
C LEU A 36 3.27 12.61 1.27
N SER A 37 3.29 12.35 2.58
CA SER A 37 4.26 12.88 3.55
C SER A 37 4.54 11.80 4.58
N SER A 38 5.83 11.60 4.90
CA SER A 38 6.28 10.68 5.96
C SER A 38 5.85 11.08 7.36
N VAL A 39 5.47 12.35 7.55
CA VAL A 39 4.96 12.89 8.81
C VAL A 39 3.48 13.23 8.70
N GLY A 40 2.79 12.71 7.68
CA GLY A 40 1.40 13.04 7.40
C GLY A 40 0.38 12.19 8.16
N GLY A 41 0.81 11.16 8.89
CA GLY A 41 -0.05 10.11 9.42
C GLY A 41 -1.13 10.62 10.36
N ALA A 42 -0.76 11.40 11.37
CA ALA A 42 -1.72 11.91 12.36
C ALA A 42 -2.74 12.88 11.73
N THR A 43 -2.28 13.77 10.84
CA THR A 43 -3.16 14.66 10.07
C THR A 43 -4.10 13.85 9.17
N ALA A 44 -3.60 12.82 8.50
CA ALA A 44 -4.39 11.98 7.63
C ALA A 44 -5.46 11.18 8.38
N ARG A 45 -5.16 10.72 9.60
CA ARG A 45 -6.13 10.06 10.47
C ARG A 45 -7.31 10.99 10.77
N LEU A 46 -7.04 12.22 11.18
CA LEU A 46 -8.10 13.20 11.47
C LEU A 46 -8.91 13.55 10.21
N LEU A 47 -8.28 13.60 9.03
CA LEU A 47 -9.00 13.79 7.77
C LEU A 47 -9.86 12.57 7.40
N ALA A 48 -9.39 11.35 7.69
CA ALA A 48 -10.14 10.13 7.47
C ALA A 48 -11.45 10.09 8.28
N GLU A 49 -11.44 10.58 9.52
CA GLU A 49 -12.65 10.71 10.36
C GLU A 49 -13.73 11.63 9.74
N LYS A 50 -13.34 12.50 8.79
CA LYS A 50 -14.24 13.42 8.09
C LYS A 50 -14.67 12.90 6.71
N MET A 51 -14.12 11.77 6.25
CA MET A 51 -14.44 11.18 4.95
C MET A 51 -15.85 10.55 4.96
N PRO A 52 -16.51 10.46 3.80
CA PRO A 52 -17.74 9.71 3.69
C PRO A 52 -17.46 8.21 3.84
N LYS A 53 -18.49 7.42 4.12
CA LYS A 53 -18.36 5.96 4.27
C LYS A 53 -17.84 5.28 3.01
N LYS A 54 -18.12 5.81 1.82
CA LYS A 54 -17.62 5.26 0.54
C LYS A 54 -16.49 6.15 0.02
N VAL A 55 -15.28 5.62 -0.03
CA VAL A 55 -14.10 6.32 -0.54
C VAL A 55 -13.55 5.53 -1.72
N GLU A 56 -13.31 6.20 -2.84
CA GLU A 56 -12.83 5.54 -4.05
C GLU A 56 -11.33 5.25 -3.97
N SER A 57 -10.54 6.11 -3.32
CA SER A 57 -9.09 5.92 -3.28
C SER A 57 -8.42 6.44 -2.01
N LEU A 58 -7.56 5.60 -1.43
CA LEU A 58 -6.66 5.96 -0.34
C LEU A 58 -5.22 5.68 -0.74
N TRP A 59 -4.39 6.72 -0.75
CA TRP A 59 -2.99 6.60 -1.16
C TRP A 59 -2.05 6.90 0.00
N PHE A 60 -1.08 6.01 0.18
CA PHE A 60 0.00 6.16 1.14
C PHE A 60 1.35 6.28 0.43
N ASP A 61 2.16 7.24 0.87
CA ASP A 61 3.56 7.34 0.50
C ASP A 61 4.35 6.13 1.01
N SER A 62 5.46 5.79 0.35
CA SER A 62 6.29 4.65 0.79
C SER A 62 6.98 4.89 2.12
N ALA A 63 7.18 6.15 2.49
CA ALA A 63 7.85 6.52 3.74
C ALA A 63 6.91 6.50 4.95
N LEU A 64 5.61 6.23 4.76
CA LEU A 64 4.66 6.15 5.86
C LEU A 64 4.72 4.76 6.53
N SER A 65 4.82 4.75 7.86
CA SER A 65 4.94 3.50 8.61
C SER A 65 3.68 2.61 8.49
N ALA A 66 3.82 1.31 8.76
CA ALA A 66 2.66 0.41 8.84
C ALA A 66 1.65 0.92 9.88
N ASP A 67 2.12 1.33 11.06
CA ASP A 67 1.31 1.85 12.16
C ASP A 67 0.49 3.08 11.76
N GLU A 68 1.09 4.03 11.05
CA GLU A 68 0.37 5.20 10.55
C GLU A 68 -0.68 4.83 9.49
N ARG A 69 -0.38 3.87 8.60
CA ARG A 69 -1.36 3.33 7.65
C ARG A 69 -2.55 2.71 8.39
N ARG A 70 -2.29 1.90 9.43
CA ARG A 70 -3.32 1.30 10.29
C ARG A 70 -4.21 2.36 10.91
N ASN A 71 -3.62 3.35 11.57
CA ASN A 71 -4.35 4.44 12.23
C ASN A 71 -5.31 5.17 11.28
N VAL A 72 -4.90 5.39 10.02
CA VAL A 72 -5.75 6.03 9.01
C VAL A 72 -6.90 5.11 8.58
N LEU A 73 -6.65 3.81 8.42
CA LEU A 73 -7.69 2.82 8.11
C LEU A 73 -8.70 2.66 9.26
N GLU A 74 -8.26 2.66 10.51
CA GLU A 74 -9.15 2.60 11.68
C GLU A 74 -10.09 3.82 11.73
N ALA A 75 -9.57 5.00 11.40
CA ALA A 75 -10.36 6.24 11.35
C ALA A 75 -11.45 6.24 10.28
N LEU A 76 -11.28 5.48 9.18
CA LEU A 76 -12.35 5.29 8.19
C LEU A 76 -13.48 4.38 8.70
N GLY A 77 -13.19 3.57 9.72
CA GLY A 77 -14.17 2.75 10.43
C GLY A 77 -14.70 1.55 9.66
N THR A 78 -15.42 0.69 10.38
CA THR A 78 -15.92 -0.61 9.89
C THR A 78 -17.07 -0.50 8.90
N GLU A 79 -17.83 0.59 8.95
CA GLU A 79 -18.88 0.89 7.99
C GLU A 79 -18.33 1.47 6.68
N GLY A 80 -17.03 1.79 6.66
CA GLY A 80 -16.36 2.29 5.48
C GLY A 80 -16.20 1.22 4.40
N GLU A 81 -16.29 1.65 3.14
CA GLU A 81 -15.99 0.90 1.94
C GLU A 81 -14.91 1.65 1.16
N MET A 82 -13.85 0.95 0.78
CA MET A 82 -12.72 1.48 0.05
C MET A 82 -12.56 0.72 -1.26
N GLU A 83 -12.70 1.42 -2.37
CA GLU A 83 -12.52 0.78 -3.69
C GLU A 83 -11.05 0.40 -3.91
N THR A 84 -10.12 1.34 -3.71
CA THR A 84 -8.68 1.06 -3.91
C THR A 84 -7.82 1.69 -2.82
N VAL A 85 -6.96 0.89 -2.20
CA VAL A 85 -5.83 1.37 -1.39
C VAL A 85 -4.55 1.17 -2.18
N THR A 86 -3.73 2.21 -2.27
CA THR A 86 -2.42 2.13 -2.92
C THR A 86 -1.32 2.53 -1.94
N VAL A 87 -0.32 1.66 -1.76
CA VAL A 87 0.89 1.97 -0.99
C VAL A 87 2.06 2.06 -1.93
N ALA A 88 2.68 3.24 -1.87
CA ALA A 88 3.76 3.64 -2.74
C ALA A 88 3.31 3.68 -4.22
N ARG A 89 3.58 4.80 -4.89
CA ARG A 89 3.27 4.93 -6.31
C ARG A 89 4.54 5.07 -7.15
N PRO A 90 4.53 4.51 -8.37
CA PRO A 90 5.66 4.52 -9.29
C PRO A 90 6.03 5.90 -9.85
N PHE A 91 5.42 6.99 -9.38
CA PHE A 91 5.43 8.23 -10.14
C PHE A 91 5.31 9.46 -9.25
N ARG A 92 6.45 10.03 -8.88
CA ARG A 92 6.53 11.45 -8.52
C ARG A 92 7.51 12.14 -9.44
N TRP A 93 7.00 13.13 -10.17
CA TRP A 93 7.84 14.12 -10.81
C TRP A 93 8.32 15.08 -9.72
N GLN A 94 9.61 15.02 -9.38
CA GLN A 94 10.24 15.95 -8.45
C GLN A 94 11.41 16.62 -9.18
N GLY A 95 11.16 17.83 -9.71
CA GLY A 95 12.11 18.49 -10.60
C GLY A 95 12.30 17.71 -11.90
N SER A 96 13.52 17.63 -12.42
CA SER A 96 13.86 16.94 -13.69
C SER A 96 14.04 15.43 -13.60
N SER A 97 13.86 14.80 -12.43
CA SER A 97 14.18 13.39 -12.21
C SER A 97 13.00 12.55 -11.71
N PHE A 98 12.87 11.36 -12.29
CA PHE A 98 11.86 10.37 -11.91
C PHE A 98 12.27 9.64 -10.63
N HIS A 99 11.45 9.74 -9.59
CA HIS A 99 11.67 9.03 -8.33
C HIS A 99 10.62 7.93 -8.14
N TRP A 100 11.12 6.72 -7.87
CA TRP A 100 10.31 5.55 -7.57
C TRP A 100 10.33 5.32 -6.07
N TYR A 101 9.19 5.60 -5.44
CA TYR A 101 8.95 5.33 -4.04
C TYR A 101 8.32 3.94 -3.97
N ALA A 102 8.96 3.03 -3.24
CA ALA A 102 8.50 1.66 -3.00
C ALA A 102 8.83 1.32 -1.55
N VAL A 103 7.95 0.58 -0.89
CA VAL A 103 8.20 0.11 0.48
C VAL A 103 9.23 -1.01 0.41
N SER A 104 10.21 -1.02 1.29
CA SER A 104 11.14 -2.16 1.34
C SER A 104 10.38 -3.43 1.71
N LEU A 105 10.70 -4.55 1.05
CA LEU A 105 10.12 -5.87 1.34
C LEU A 105 10.36 -6.29 2.80
N THR A 106 11.43 -5.78 3.42
CA THR A 106 11.81 -6.07 4.81
C THR A 106 11.21 -5.09 5.82
N ASP A 107 10.58 -4.01 5.39
CA ASP A 107 10.14 -2.92 6.27
C ASP A 107 8.61 -2.91 6.39
N GLY A 108 8.03 -4.08 6.67
CA GLY A 108 6.61 -4.22 6.98
C GLY A 108 5.65 -3.81 5.85
N ALA A 109 6.01 -4.09 4.60
CA ALA A 109 5.14 -3.85 3.45
C ALA A 109 3.79 -4.58 3.58
N PHE A 110 3.80 -5.78 4.17
CA PHE A 110 2.63 -6.66 4.33
C PHE A 110 2.02 -6.64 5.74
N ASP A 111 2.50 -5.75 6.61
CA ASP A 111 2.07 -5.74 8.01
C ASP A 111 0.84 -4.87 8.21
N GLY A 112 -0.05 -5.31 9.12
CA GLY A 112 -1.12 -4.48 9.64
C GLY A 112 -2.32 -4.29 8.72
N TRP A 113 -2.53 -5.17 7.73
CA TRP A 113 -3.66 -5.09 6.80
C TRP A 113 -4.96 -5.73 7.34
N SER A 114 -4.87 -6.57 8.36
CA SER A 114 -6.01 -7.22 8.99
C SER A 114 -6.39 -6.53 10.30
N SER A 115 -7.64 -6.09 10.40
CA SER A 115 -8.25 -5.62 11.65
C SER A 115 -9.76 -5.59 11.50
N ASN A 116 -10.46 -5.96 12.58
CA ASN A 116 -11.92 -5.87 12.64
C ASN A 116 -12.42 -4.42 12.68
N SER A 117 -11.54 -3.45 12.91
CA SER A 117 -11.86 -2.02 12.94
C SER A 117 -11.75 -1.35 11.57
N TYR A 118 -11.28 -2.05 10.54
CA TYR A 118 -11.03 -1.47 9.22
C TYR A 118 -12.27 -1.43 8.34
N PRO A 119 -12.30 -0.52 7.35
CA PRO A 119 -13.26 -0.56 6.25
C PRO A 119 -13.08 -1.85 5.43
N SER A 120 -14.07 -2.14 4.58
CA SER A 120 -13.91 -3.16 3.55
C SER A 120 -13.02 -2.60 2.45
N ILE A 121 -11.95 -3.30 2.08
CA ILE A 121 -11.01 -2.89 1.03
C ILE A 121 -11.19 -3.84 -0.14
N TYR A 122 -11.62 -3.33 -1.30
CA TYR A 122 -11.88 -4.17 -2.46
C TYR A 122 -10.62 -4.45 -3.28
N ASN A 123 -9.77 -3.44 -3.45
CA ASN A 123 -8.51 -3.57 -4.19
C ASN A 123 -7.35 -2.99 -3.37
N LEU A 124 -6.25 -3.74 -3.31
CA LEU A 124 -5.02 -3.30 -2.66
C LEU A 124 -3.86 -3.36 -3.66
N GLU A 125 -3.15 -2.25 -3.81
CA GLU A 125 -1.97 -2.15 -4.66
C GLU A 125 -0.75 -1.77 -3.82
N ILE A 126 0.33 -2.55 -3.90
CA ILE A 126 1.56 -2.27 -3.14
C ILE A 126 2.76 -2.33 -4.08
N LEU A 127 3.55 -1.25 -4.10
CA LEU A 127 4.88 -1.25 -4.70
C LEU A 127 5.92 -1.64 -3.66
N VAL A 128 6.62 -2.75 -3.91
CA VAL A 128 7.67 -3.28 -3.02
C VAL A 128 9.03 -3.27 -3.70
N LYS A 129 10.06 -2.85 -2.96
CA LYS A 129 11.46 -2.98 -3.34
C LYS A 129 12.08 -4.14 -2.58
N VAL A 130 12.65 -5.09 -3.30
CA VAL A 130 13.50 -6.14 -2.74
C VAL A 130 14.89 -5.53 -2.50
N PRO A 131 15.43 -5.60 -1.26
CA PRO A 131 16.81 -5.21 -0.99
C PRO A 131 17.80 -5.98 -1.85
N ASP A 132 18.90 -5.35 -2.25
CA ASP A 132 19.86 -5.94 -3.19
C ASP A 132 20.62 -7.12 -2.55
N GLU A 133 20.72 -7.12 -1.23
CA GLU A 133 21.37 -8.15 -0.42
C GLU A 133 20.45 -9.34 -0.10
N LEU A 134 19.15 -9.23 -0.41
CA LEU A 134 18.20 -10.29 -0.10
C LEU A 134 18.22 -11.37 -1.19
N GLU A 135 18.53 -12.59 -0.78
CA GLU A 135 18.52 -13.76 -1.66
C GLU A 135 17.18 -13.90 -2.41
N PRO A 136 17.20 -14.14 -3.75
CA PRO A 136 15.99 -14.22 -4.57
C PRO A 136 14.93 -15.19 -4.05
N SER A 137 15.31 -16.37 -3.56
CA SER A 137 14.39 -17.36 -3.00
C SER A 137 13.76 -16.87 -1.70
N ALA A 138 14.55 -16.25 -0.82
CA ALA A 138 14.07 -15.66 0.42
C ALA A 138 13.12 -14.46 0.17
N ALA A 139 13.33 -13.71 -0.91
CA ALA A 139 12.42 -12.66 -1.36
C ALA A 139 11.08 -13.25 -1.82
N VAL A 140 11.11 -14.32 -2.63
CA VAL A 140 9.90 -15.01 -3.09
C VAL A 140 9.08 -15.57 -1.94
N GLU A 141 9.71 -16.26 -0.98
CA GLU A 141 8.99 -16.81 0.18
C GLU A 141 8.31 -15.72 1.01
N ARG A 142 8.98 -14.58 1.20
CA ARG A 142 8.38 -13.41 1.85
C ARG A 142 7.20 -12.85 1.07
N ILE A 143 7.32 -12.74 -0.25
CA ILE A 143 6.23 -12.27 -1.12
C ILE A 143 5.05 -13.24 -1.03
N ARG A 144 5.29 -14.56 -1.12
CA ARG A 144 4.25 -15.58 -1.07
C ARG A 144 3.51 -15.58 0.27
N SER A 145 4.26 -15.55 1.38
CA SER A 145 3.71 -15.47 2.72
C SER A 145 2.93 -14.17 2.94
N GLY A 146 3.48 -13.04 2.49
CA GLY A 146 2.83 -11.72 2.55
C GLY A 146 1.53 -11.65 1.75
N ILE A 147 1.51 -12.17 0.52
CA ILE A 147 0.29 -12.30 -0.29
C ILE A 147 -0.75 -13.10 0.48
N SER A 148 -0.38 -14.29 0.98
CA SER A 148 -1.30 -15.18 1.69
C SER A 148 -1.90 -14.51 2.92
N SER A 149 -1.07 -13.86 3.72
CA SER A 149 -1.49 -13.08 4.91
C SER A 149 -2.51 -11.99 4.56
N ILE A 150 -2.26 -11.23 3.49
CA ILE A 150 -3.16 -10.15 3.05
C ILE A 150 -4.48 -10.70 2.52
N VAL A 151 -4.44 -11.69 1.62
CA VAL A 151 -5.66 -12.17 0.96
C VAL A 151 -6.61 -12.89 1.91
N ASP A 152 -6.08 -13.50 2.97
CA ASP A 152 -6.89 -14.12 4.02
C ASP A 152 -7.29 -13.13 5.13
N GLY A 153 -6.50 -12.07 5.34
CA GLY A 153 -6.71 -11.12 6.42
C GLY A 153 -7.56 -9.89 6.07
N VAL A 154 -7.56 -9.45 4.80
CA VAL A 154 -8.24 -8.21 4.40
C VAL A 154 -9.71 -8.46 4.10
N ARG A 155 -10.57 -7.81 4.88
CA ARG A 155 -12.02 -7.87 4.70
C ARG A 155 -12.46 -7.26 3.37
N GLY A 156 -13.21 -8.02 2.60
CA GLY A 156 -13.82 -7.58 1.34
C GLY A 156 -12.89 -7.65 0.13
N LEU A 157 -11.63 -8.07 0.28
CA LEU A 157 -10.66 -8.06 -0.80
C LEU A 157 -11.13 -8.86 -2.01
N ARG A 158 -10.99 -8.26 -3.19
CA ARG A 158 -11.25 -8.86 -4.50
C ARG A 158 -9.96 -9.03 -5.30
N SER A 159 -9.04 -8.08 -5.17
CA SER A 159 -7.78 -8.08 -5.88
C SER A 159 -6.63 -7.51 -5.03
N LEU A 160 -5.49 -8.20 -5.06
CA LEU A 160 -4.20 -7.71 -4.58
C LEU A 160 -3.24 -7.61 -5.76
N THR A 161 -2.73 -6.40 -6.03
CA THR A 161 -1.65 -6.20 -6.99
C THR A 161 -0.35 -5.84 -6.26
N LEU A 162 0.69 -6.62 -6.50
CA LEU A 162 2.06 -6.30 -6.09
C LEU A 162 2.89 -5.91 -7.31
N VAL A 163 3.62 -4.81 -7.21
CA VAL A 163 4.67 -4.46 -8.17
C VAL A 163 6.00 -4.62 -7.48
N VAL A 164 6.73 -5.66 -7.86
CA VAL A 164 8.00 -6.05 -7.27
C VAL A 164 9.15 -5.45 -8.08
N ARG A 165 9.95 -4.62 -7.43
CA ARG A 165 11.22 -4.09 -7.95
C ARG A 165 12.37 -4.82 -7.27
N GLY A 166 13.32 -5.33 -8.04
CA GLY A 166 14.51 -5.99 -7.53
C GLY A 166 15.47 -6.33 -8.65
N SER A 167 16.55 -7.06 -8.33
CA SER A 167 17.53 -7.56 -9.29
C SER A 167 16.90 -8.48 -10.35
N ASP A 168 17.60 -8.70 -11.45
CA ASP A 168 17.15 -9.57 -12.54
C ASP A 168 16.90 -11.01 -12.04
N ALA A 169 17.78 -11.49 -11.15
CA ALA A 169 17.65 -12.79 -10.50
C ALA A 169 16.38 -12.88 -9.65
N THR A 170 16.08 -11.86 -8.84
CA THR A 170 14.84 -11.79 -8.05
C THR A 170 13.61 -11.79 -8.95
N ARG A 171 13.63 -11.02 -10.04
CA ARG A 171 12.51 -10.98 -10.99
C ARG A 171 12.31 -12.33 -11.69
N ALA A 172 13.39 -13.03 -12.03
CA ALA A 172 13.33 -14.38 -12.59
C ALA A 172 12.77 -15.38 -11.57
N ALA A 173 13.26 -15.35 -10.33
CA ALA A 173 12.78 -16.22 -9.25
C ALA A 173 11.29 -16.02 -8.97
N VAL A 174 10.81 -14.77 -8.90
CA VAL A 174 9.39 -14.46 -8.72
C VAL A 174 8.54 -15.07 -9.83
N ARG A 175 8.97 -14.96 -11.10
CA ARG A 175 8.22 -15.57 -12.22
C ARG A 175 8.22 -17.09 -12.18
N GLN A 176 9.34 -17.69 -11.80
CA GLN A 176 9.50 -19.14 -11.77
C GLN A 176 8.72 -19.78 -10.62
N LEU A 177 8.73 -19.14 -9.45
CA LEU A 177 8.21 -19.72 -8.20
C LEU A 177 6.79 -19.25 -7.86
N LEU A 178 6.30 -18.18 -8.50
CA LEU A 178 4.91 -17.74 -8.43
C LEU A 178 4.30 -17.69 -9.85
N PRO A 179 4.19 -18.85 -10.54
CA PRO A 179 3.58 -18.90 -11.86
C PRO A 179 2.10 -18.52 -11.83
N ILE A 180 1.56 -18.15 -12.98
CA ILE A 180 0.12 -17.96 -13.17
C ILE A 180 -0.61 -19.25 -12.80
N GLY A 181 -1.74 -19.13 -12.11
CA GLY A 181 -2.50 -20.26 -11.57
C GLY A 181 -2.07 -20.68 -10.16
N THR A 182 -1.01 -20.09 -9.60
CA THR A 182 -0.61 -20.38 -8.21
C THR A 182 -1.73 -19.99 -7.25
N GLU A 183 -2.20 -20.96 -6.46
CA GLU A 183 -3.14 -20.71 -5.38
C GLU A 183 -2.44 -20.01 -4.21
N VAL A 184 -3.07 -18.96 -3.69
CA VAL A 184 -2.58 -18.17 -2.56
C VAL A 184 -3.72 -17.90 -1.59
N GLY A 185 -3.42 -18.06 -0.29
CA GLY A 185 -4.44 -18.07 0.75
C GLY A 185 -5.58 -19.07 0.48
N SER A 186 -6.74 -18.79 1.06
CA SER A 186 -7.92 -19.66 0.99
C SER A 186 -8.62 -19.65 -0.37
N ASN A 187 -8.68 -18.49 -1.03
CA ASN A 187 -9.59 -18.27 -2.16
C ASN A 187 -9.02 -17.38 -3.27
N PHE A 188 -7.71 -17.25 -3.41
CA PHE A 188 -7.10 -16.41 -4.44
C PHE A 188 -6.17 -17.18 -5.35
N THR A 189 -6.03 -16.69 -6.58
CA THR A 189 -5.12 -17.24 -7.58
C THR A 189 -4.31 -16.12 -8.22
N ILE A 190 -3.03 -16.38 -8.48
CA ILE A 190 -2.17 -15.45 -9.23
C ILE A 190 -2.57 -15.51 -10.71
N GLU A 191 -3.12 -14.43 -11.26
CA GLU A 191 -3.61 -14.39 -12.65
C GLU A 191 -2.61 -13.79 -13.63
N LYS A 192 -1.73 -12.90 -13.15
CA LYS A 192 -0.95 -12.05 -14.04
C LYS A 192 0.46 -11.79 -13.53
N GLY A 193 1.45 -12.13 -14.36
CA GLY A 193 2.88 -11.87 -14.17
C GLY A 193 3.44 -10.96 -15.27
N GLU A 194 2.89 -9.76 -15.47
CA GLU A 194 3.32 -8.90 -16.59
C GLU A 194 4.53 -8.02 -16.22
N ILE A 195 5.41 -7.82 -17.20
CA ILE A 195 6.49 -6.83 -17.14
C ILE A 195 5.84 -5.46 -17.32
N TYR A 196 5.63 -4.73 -16.21
CA TYR A 196 5.10 -3.37 -16.31
C TYR A 196 6.11 -2.44 -16.99
N ARG A 197 7.44 -2.64 -16.75
CA ARG A 197 8.63 -2.04 -17.41
C ARG A 197 9.90 -2.88 -17.12
N THR A 198 11.01 -2.61 -17.81
CA THR A 198 12.28 -3.39 -17.80
C THR A 198 12.81 -3.86 -16.43
N SER A 199 12.47 -3.19 -15.33
CA SER A 199 13.00 -3.45 -13.99
C SER A 199 11.96 -3.89 -12.93
N THR A 200 10.73 -4.25 -13.32
CA THR A 200 9.67 -4.65 -12.38
C THR A 200 8.89 -5.87 -12.84
N VAL A 201 8.34 -6.62 -11.87
CA VAL A 201 7.36 -7.70 -12.10
C VAL A 201 6.06 -7.32 -11.41
N ARG A 202 4.95 -7.34 -12.14
CA ARG A 202 3.61 -7.16 -11.56
C ARG A 202 3.00 -8.54 -11.31
N LEU A 203 2.58 -8.77 -10.07
CA LEU A 203 1.76 -9.92 -9.66
C LEU A 203 0.37 -9.42 -9.31
N THR A 204 -0.67 -10.04 -9.84
CA THR A 204 -2.04 -9.81 -9.39
C THR A 204 -2.64 -11.11 -8.89
N ALA A 205 -3.08 -11.11 -7.64
CA ALA A 205 -3.88 -12.17 -7.04
C ALA A 205 -5.35 -11.74 -7.03
N THR A 206 -6.23 -12.60 -7.53
CA THR A 206 -7.66 -12.28 -7.70
C THR A 206 -8.50 -13.35 -7.02
N ARG A 207 -9.60 -12.92 -6.39
CA ARG A 207 -10.49 -13.82 -5.65
C ARG A 207 -11.18 -14.76 -6.63
N ARG A 208 -11.11 -16.07 -6.35
CA ARG A 208 -11.86 -17.11 -7.07
C ARG A 208 -13.36 -16.87 -6.88
N SER A 209 -14.09 -16.92 -7.99
CA SER A 209 -15.56 -16.84 -8.04
C SER A 209 -16.21 -18.11 -7.53
#